data_AF-A0A2E3RC44-F1
#
_entry.id   AF-A0A2E3RC44-F1
#
_cell.length_a   1.000
_cell.length_b   1.000
_cell.length_c   1.000
_cell.angle_alpha   90.00
_cell.angle_beta   90.00
_cell.angle_gamma   90.00
#
_symmetry.space_group_name_H-M   'P 1'
#
loop_
_entity.id
_entity.type
_entity.pdbx_description
1 polymer ?
#
loop_
_entity_poly.entity_id
_entity_poly.type
_entity_poly.pdbx_seq_one_letter_code
_entity_poly.pdbx_strand_id
1 'polypeptide(L)' 'MGCSERRKEINRRRHRRKKLAKLSARAEKATVSEKQHIATKIRDLTPGAPVIIERLGLEQR' A
#
# COMPACT_ATOMS: atom_id res chain seq x y z
N MET A 1 6.56 -11.43 26.23
CA MET A 1 6.55 -10.07 25.67
C MET A 1 7.97 -9.50 25.79
N GLY A 2 8.54 -8.97 24.72
CA GLY A 2 9.93 -8.49 24.73
C GLY A 2 10.54 -8.41 23.33
N CYS A 3 9.85 -7.78 22.37
CA CYS A 3 10.43 -7.53 21.06
C CYS A 3 11.06 -6.13 21.06
N SER A 4 12.36 -6.05 20.75
CA SER A 4 13.06 -4.80 20.46
C SER A 4 12.26 -3.95 19.47
N GLU A 5 12.17 -2.64 19.71
CA GLU A 5 11.48 -1.69 18.84
C GLU A 5 11.99 -1.76 17.39
N ARG A 6 13.29 -2.05 17.21
CA ARG A 6 13.87 -2.33 15.89
C ARG A 6 13.20 -3.49 15.19
N ARG A 7 12.94 -4.60 15.90
CA ARG A 7 12.28 -5.79 15.35
C ARG A 7 10.82 -5.51 15.03
N LYS A 8 10.12 -4.74 15.88
CA LYS A 8 8.75 -4.28 15.62
C LYS A 8 8.68 -3.41 14.36
N GLU A 9 9.59 -2.46 14.18
CA GLU A 9 9.61 -1.61 12.99
C GLU A 9 9.95 -2.40 11.72
N ILE A 10 10.89 -3.35 11.77
CA ILE A 10 11.17 -4.26 10.65
C ILE A 10 9.91 -5.05 10.27
N ASN A 11 9.17 -5.58 11.25
CA ASN A 11 7.93 -6.31 11.02
C ASN A 11 6.85 -5.40 10.41
N ARG A 12 6.68 -4.16 10.89
CA ARG A 12 5.77 -3.17 10.30
C ARG A 12 6.13 -2.87 8.85
N ARG A 13 7.41 -2.67 8.54
CA ARG A 13 7.90 -2.45 7.16
C ARG A 13 7.61 -3.66 6.25
N ARG A 14 7.90 -4.88 6.71
CA ARG A 14 7.60 -6.12 5.96
C ARG A 14 6.10 -6.27 5.71
N HIS A 15 5.28 -5.97 6.71
CA HIS A 15 3.83 -6.02 6.60
C HIS A 15 3.29 -4.99 5.60
N ARG A 16 3.79 -3.74 5.63
CA ARG A 16 3.47 -2.71 4.63
C ARG A 16 3.85 -3.17 3.22
N ARG A 17 5.06 -3.70 3.02
CA ARG A 17 5.49 -4.25 1.71
C ARG A 17 4.57 -5.37 1.21
N LYS A 18 4.22 -6.33 2.06
CA LYS A 18 3.32 -7.43 1.70
C LYS A 18 1.92 -6.95 1.33
N LYS A 19 1.37 -5.96 2.05
CA LYS A 19 0.07 -5.37 1.73
C LYS A 19 0.12 -4.58 0.41
N LEU A 20 1.16 -3.79 0.18
CA LEU A 20 1.34 -3.06 -1.07
C LEU A 20 1.41 -4.00 -2.29
N ALA A 21 2.19 -5.08 -2.21
CA ALA A 21 2.27 -6.07 -3.30
C ALA A 21 0.91 -6.71 -3.62
N LYS A 22 0.07 -6.96 -2.62
CA LYS A 22 -1.30 -7.46 -2.83
C LYS A 22 -2.20 -6.42 -3.47
N LEU A 23 -2.07 -5.15 -3.07
CA LEU A 23 -2.87 -4.06 -3.61
C LEU A 23 -2.47 -3.73 -5.06
N SER A 24 -1.18 -3.77 -5.40
CA SER A 24 -0.71 -3.58 -6.78
C SER A 24 -1.20 -4.69 -7.70
N ALA A 25 -1.11 -5.96 -7.28
CA ALA A 25 -1.63 -7.08 -8.07
C ALA A 25 -3.16 -7.01 -8.28
N ARG A 26 -3.89 -6.44 -7.32
CA ARG A 26 -5.33 -6.17 -7.47
C ARG A 26 -5.58 -4.99 -8.41
N ALA A 27 -4.77 -3.93 -8.33
CA ALA A 27 -4.90 -2.74 -9.16
C ALA A 27 -4.78 -3.04 -10.66
N GLU A 28 -3.95 -4.00 -11.06
CA GLU A 28 -3.79 -4.43 -12.45
C GLU A 28 -5.09 -4.95 -13.08
N LYS A 29 -5.93 -5.64 -12.30
CA LYS A 29 -7.17 -6.26 -12.78
C LYS A 29 -8.44 -5.52 -12.35
N ALA A 30 -8.29 -4.48 -11.53
CA ALA A 30 -9.39 -3.75 -10.92
C ALA A 30 -10.13 -2.86 -11.93
N THR A 31 -11.43 -2.73 -11.72
CA THR A 31 -12.26 -1.73 -12.39
C THR A 31 -11.93 -0.30 -11.91
N VAL A 32 -12.40 0.73 -12.62
CA VAL A 32 -12.10 2.14 -12.29
C VAL A 32 -12.53 2.51 -10.86
N SER A 33 -13.72 2.05 -10.43
CA SER A 33 -14.21 2.26 -9.05
C SER A 33 -13.33 1.56 -8.01
N GLU A 34 -12.93 0.31 -8.26
CA GLU A 34 -12.05 -0.43 -7.36
C GLU A 34 -10.64 0.18 -7.27
N LYS A 35 -10.13 0.75 -8.37
CA LYS A 35 -8.85 1.49 -8.39
C LYS A 35 -8.87 2.68 -7.45
N GLN A 36 -9.98 3.43 -7.38
CA GLN A 36 -10.15 4.53 -6.43
C GLN A 36 -10.13 4.03 -4.97
N HIS A 37 -10.81 2.92 -4.68
CA HIS A 37 -10.77 2.30 -3.35
C HIS A 37 -9.38 1.77 -2.98
N ILE A 38 -8.62 1.24 -3.95
CA ILE A 38 -7.24 0.80 -3.75
C ILE A 38 -6.33 2.00 -3.47
N ALA A 39 -6.49 3.12 -4.18
CA ALA A 39 -5.73 4.34 -3.92
C ALA A 39 -5.93 4.84 -2.49
N THR A 40 -7.17 4.87 -1.99
CA THR A 40 -7.46 5.24 -0.58
C THR A 40 -6.79 4.29 0.40
N LYS A 41 -6.87 2.97 0.18
CA LYS A 41 -6.17 1.98 1.02
C LYS A 41 -4.66 2.15 1.03
N ILE A 42 -4.06 2.61 -0.08
CA ILE A 42 -2.62 2.88 -0.16
C ILE A 42 -2.29 4.15 0.66
N ARG A 43 -3.12 5.20 0.62
CA ARG A 43 -2.96 6.43 1.43
C ARG A 43 -2.93 6.14 2.92
N ASP A 44 -3.84 5.30 3.41
CA ASP A 44 -3.92 4.95 4.83
C ASP A 44 -2.76 4.05 5.29
N LEU A 45 -2.16 3.29 4.38
CA LEU A 45 -1.16 2.28 4.72
C LEU A 45 0.25 2.85 4.92
N THR A 46 0.61 3.89 4.18
CA THR A 46 1.98 4.43 4.21
C THR A 46 2.00 5.92 3.89
N PRO A 47 2.83 6.72 4.58
CA PRO A 47 2.92 8.17 4.32
C PRO A 47 3.47 8.49 2.92
N GLY A 48 4.30 7.62 2.34
CA GLY A 48 4.78 7.71 0.95
C GLY A 48 3.80 7.21 -0.11
N ALA A 49 2.49 7.19 0.20
CA ALA A 49 1.45 6.75 -0.72
C ALA A 49 1.38 7.52 -2.05
N PRO A 50 1.58 8.85 -2.11
CA PRO A 50 1.42 9.61 -3.36
C PRO A 50 2.28 9.05 -4.50
N VAL A 51 3.57 8.83 -4.23
CA VAL A 51 4.53 8.27 -5.21
C VAL A 51 4.15 6.86 -5.67
N ILE A 52 3.52 6.07 -4.79
CA ILE A 52 3.10 4.71 -5.12
C ILE A 52 1.84 4.73 -6.00
N ILE A 53 0.91 5.64 -5.72
CA ILE A 53 -0.33 5.81 -6.48
C ILE A 53 -0.01 6.28 -7.90
N GLU A 54 0.90 7.25 -8.03
CA GLU A 54 1.41 7.75 -9.33
C GLU A 54 2.05 6.63 -10.14
N ARG A 55 2.99 5.87 -9.54
CA ARG A 55 3.65 4.72 -10.20
C ARG A 55 2.69 3.62 -10.63
N LEU A 56 1.58 3.44 -9.91
CA LEU A 56 0.57 2.43 -10.24
C LEU A 56 -0.50 2.95 -11.21
N GLY A 57 -0.43 4.21 -11.65
CA GLY A 57 -1.44 4.82 -12.52
C GLY A 57 -2.83 4.86 -11.88
N LEU A 58 -2.87 4.98 -10.55
CA LEU A 58 -4.11 5.03 -9.76
C LEU A 58 -4.56 6.48 -9.48
N GLU A 59 -3.94 7.45 -10.14
CA GLU A 59 -4.32 8.85 -10.05
C GLU A 59 -5.69 9.07 -10.72
N GLN A 60 -6.53 9.83 -10.03
CA GLN A 60 -7.90 10.11 -10.47
C GLN A 60 -7.86 10.77 -11.85
N ARG A 61 -8.42 10.09 -12.85
CA ARG A 61 -9.10 10.71 -13.97
C ARG A 61 -10.54 10.25 -13.95
#